data_AF-A0A845DQ77-F1
#
_entry.id   AF-A0A845DQ77-F1
#
_cell.length_a   1.000
_cell.length_b   1.000
_cell.length_c   1.000
_cell.angle_alpha   90.00
_cell.angle_beta   90.00
_cell.angle_gamma   90.00
#
_symmetry.space_group_name_H-M   'P 1'
#
loop_
_entity.id
_entity.type
_entity.pdbx_description
1 polymer ?
#
loop_
_entity_poly.entity_id
_entity_poly.type
_entity_poly.pdbx_seq_one_letter_code
_entity_poly.pdbx_strand_id
1 'polypeptide(L)'
;MTEKPSSPPPTVQEVLERIEGEWDALQKVLSKLDSKQMHTAGEEGWSTKDELAHLAAWARGLAALVRKERRYPPMGLPEDAAPNTVGIERMN
;
A
#
# COMPACT_ATOMS: atom_id res chain seq x y z
N MET A 1 16.03 13.50 -18.11
CA MET A 1 17.11 12.52 -17.87
C MET A 1 16.44 11.25 -17.38
N THR A 2 16.42 10.19 -18.17
CA THR A 2 15.87 8.89 -17.74
C THR A 2 16.95 8.14 -16.99
N GLU A 3 16.87 8.08 -15.66
CA GLU A 3 17.70 7.16 -14.89
C GLU A 3 17.43 5.74 -15.39
N LYS A 4 18.45 5.10 -15.95
CA LYS A 4 18.41 3.66 -16.18
C LYS A 4 18.43 2.98 -14.82
N PRO A 5 17.55 2.00 -14.54
CA PRO A 5 17.68 1.21 -13.34
C PRO A 5 19.07 0.57 -13.33
N SER A 6 19.85 0.85 -12.28
CA SER A 6 21.25 0.41 -12.10
C SER A 6 21.37 -1.10 -11.84
N SER A 7 20.25 -1.81 -11.79
CA SER A 7 20.18 -3.25 -11.47
C SER A 7 19.07 -3.91 -12.28
N PRO A 8 19.21 -5.22 -12.61
CA PRO A 8 18.14 -5.96 -13.25
C PRO A 8 16.86 -5.91 -12.40
N PRO A 9 15.67 -5.94 -13.01
CA PRO A 9 14.42 -6.05 -12.28
C PRO A 9 14.46 -7.29 -11.36
N PRO A 10 13.92 -7.19 -10.13
CA PRO A 10 13.88 -8.34 -9.23
C PRO A 10 13.00 -9.45 -9.82
N THR A 11 13.35 -10.68 -9.51
CA THR A 11 12.55 -11.87 -9.78
C THR A 11 11.26 -11.85 -8.94
N VAL A 12 10.26 -12.63 -9.35
CA VAL A 12 9.02 -12.79 -8.58
C VAL A 12 9.32 -13.30 -7.16
N GLN A 13 10.25 -14.23 -7.03
CA GLN A 13 10.63 -14.79 -5.73
C GLN A 13 11.25 -13.73 -4.81
N GLU A 14 12.19 -12.92 -5.30
CA GLU A 14 12.81 -11.84 -4.51
C GLU A 14 11.77 -10.80 -4.07
N VAL A 15 10.77 -10.51 -4.92
CA VAL A 15 9.68 -9.61 -4.55
C VAL A 15 8.81 -10.22 -3.45
N LEU A 16 8.47 -11.51 -3.53
CA LEU A 16 7.66 -12.19 -2.51
C LEU A 16 8.40 -12.26 -1.17
N GLU A 17 9.67 -12.65 -1.17
CA GLU A 17 10.50 -12.71 0.04
C GLU A 17 10.61 -11.33 0.71
N ARG A 18 10.74 -10.26 -0.09
CA ARG A 18 10.72 -8.89 0.44
C ARG A 18 9.35 -8.54 1.04
N ILE A 19 8.25 -8.87 0.38
CA ILE A 19 6.90 -8.60 0.91
C ILE A 19 6.69 -9.33 2.24
N GLU A 20 7.10 -10.58 2.36
CA GLU A 20 7.01 -11.36 3.60
C GLU A 20 7.84 -10.73 4.73
N GLY A 21 9.08 -10.32 4.44
CA GLY A 21 9.95 -9.65 5.42
C GLY A 21 9.38 -8.32 5.92
N GLU A 22 8.87 -7.49 5.02
CA GLU A 22 8.25 -6.20 5.39
C GLU A 22 6.92 -6.41 6.14
N TRP A 23 6.16 -7.45 5.78
CA TRP A 23 4.94 -7.82 6.50
C TRP A 23 5.24 -8.22 7.94
N ASP A 24 6.25 -9.06 8.17
CA ASP A 24 6.69 -9.44 9.52
C ASP A 24 7.19 -8.24 10.32
N ALA A 25 7.92 -7.32 9.68
CA ALA A 25 8.37 -6.09 10.33
C ALA A 25 7.19 -5.21 10.76
N LEU A 26 6.19 -5.04 9.88
CA LEU A 26 4.95 -4.33 10.21
C LEU A 26 4.25 -4.98 11.40
N GLN A 27 4.03 -6.30 11.38
CA GLN A 27 3.37 -7.01 12.49
C GLN A 27 4.12 -6.84 13.82
N LYS A 28 5.47 -6.86 13.79
CA LYS A 28 6.30 -6.60 14.99
C LYS A 28 6.11 -5.19 15.55
N VAL A 29 5.86 -4.19 14.71
CA VAL A 29 5.54 -2.83 15.18
C VAL A 29 4.13 -2.80 15.77
N LEU A 30 3.14 -3.31 15.04
CA LEU A 30 1.74 -3.28 15.45
C LEU A 30 1.47 -4.03 16.75
N SER A 31 2.15 -5.15 16.97
CA SER A 31 2.01 -5.95 18.21
C SER A 31 2.39 -5.20 19.50
N LYS A 32 3.09 -4.08 19.38
CA LYS A 32 3.52 -3.24 20.52
C LYS A 32 2.59 -2.05 20.78
N LEU A 33 1.64 -1.79 19.90
CA LEU A 33 0.75 -0.63 20.01
C LEU A 33 -0.49 -1.00 20.81
N ASP A 34 -0.84 -0.14 21.78
CA ASP A 34 -2.12 -0.22 22.45
C ASP A 34 -3.25 0.44 21.64
N SER A 35 -4.49 0.28 22.10
CA SER A 35 -5.66 0.84 21.43
C SER A 35 -5.60 2.36 21.30
N LYS A 36 -5.09 3.07 22.30
CA LYS A 36 -5.00 4.54 22.27
C LYS A 36 -3.97 4.98 21.23
N GLN A 37 -2.80 4.35 21.20
CA GLN A 37 -1.74 4.63 20.22
C GLN A 37 -2.23 4.37 18.80
N MET A 38 -2.97 3.28 18.57
CA MET A 38 -3.56 2.96 17.26
C MET A 38 -4.51 4.04 16.73
N HIS A 39 -5.20 4.78 17.61
CA HIS A 39 -6.22 5.77 17.25
C HIS A 39 -5.73 7.22 17.35
N THR A 40 -4.53 7.45 17.88
CA THR A 40 -3.99 8.80 18.01
C THR A 40 -3.39 9.23 16.68
N ALA A 41 -3.84 10.36 16.15
CA ALA A 41 -3.27 10.94 14.93
C ALA A 41 -1.88 11.53 15.18
N GLY A 42 -0.97 11.33 14.23
CA GLY A 42 0.33 12.01 14.19
C GLY A 42 0.22 13.45 13.71
N GLU A 43 1.36 14.11 13.51
CA GLU A 43 1.43 15.50 13.02
C GLU A 43 0.88 15.64 11.59
N GLU A 44 1.01 14.57 10.80
CA GLU A 44 0.44 14.40 9.46
C GLU A 44 -1.09 14.23 9.44
N GLY A 45 -1.73 14.08 10.61
CA GLY A 45 -3.18 14.07 10.77
C GLY A 45 -3.86 12.71 10.61
N TRP A 46 -3.16 11.66 10.15
CA TRP A 46 -3.68 10.29 10.14
C TRP A 46 -3.24 9.53 11.39
N SER A 47 -4.12 8.68 11.92
CA SER A 47 -3.74 7.71 12.96
C SER A 47 -3.12 6.46 12.33
N THR A 48 -2.42 5.66 13.12
CA THR A 48 -1.91 4.36 12.65
C THR A 48 -3.03 3.47 12.11
N LYS A 49 -4.23 3.52 12.69
CA LYS A 49 -5.40 2.82 12.18
C LYS A 49 -5.79 3.32 10.77
N ASP A 50 -5.74 4.62 10.52
CA ASP A 50 -6.10 5.19 9.21
C ASP A 50 -5.08 4.78 8.14
N GLU A 51 -3.79 4.82 8.49
CA GLU A 51 -2.70 4.33 7.63
C GLU A 51 -2.91 2.85 7.25
N LEU A 52 -3.23 2.00 8.24
CA LEU A 52 -3.49 0.59 7.98
C LEU A 52 -4.77 0.37 7.15
N ALA A 53 -5.82 1.14 7.38
CA ALA A 53 -7.03 1.08 6.57
C ALA A 53 -6.73 1.43 5.11
N HIS A 54 -5.90 2.46 4.89
CA HIS A 54 -5.43 2.86 3.57
C HIS A 54 -4.58 1.79 2.89
N LEU A 55 -3.56 1.28 3.58
CA LEU A 55 -2.69 0.20 3.09
C LEU A 55 -3.50 -1.06 2.74
N ALA A 56 -4.47 -1.44 3.56
CA ALA A 56 -5.33 -2.59 3.30
C ALA A 56 -6.20 -2.37 2.06
N ALA A 57 -6.72 -1.15 1.83
CA ALA A 57 -7.43 -0.83 0.60
C ALA A 57 -6.49 -0.97 -0.62
N TRP A 58 -5.31 -0.38 -0.57
CA TRP A 58 -4.30 -0.51 -1.63
C TRP A 58 -3.93 -1.95 -1.95
N ALA A 59 -3.70 -2.79 -0.93
CA ALA A 59 -3.37 -4.20 -1.11
C ALA A 59 -4.48 -4.98 -1.85
N ARG A 60 -5.75 -4.70 -1.54
CA ARG A 60 -6.90 -5.30 -2.27
C ARG A 60 -6.92 -4.87 -3.73
N GLY A 61 -6.65 -3.60 -4.00
CA GLY A 61 -6.55 -3.07 -5.36
C GLY A 61 -5.40 -3.70 -6.15
N LEU A 62 -4.21 -3.84 -5.54
CA LEU A 62 -3.06 -4.50 -6.16
C LEU A 62 -3.33 -5.97 -6.47
N ALA A 63 -3.95 -6.71 -5.55
CA ALA A 63 -4.32 -8.11 -5.77
C ALA A 63 -5.30 -8.26 -6.96
N ALA A 64 -6.24 -7.32 -7.12
CA ALA A 64 -7.13 -7.30 -8.28
C ALA A 64 -6.36 -7.05 -9.58
N LEU A 65 -5.40 -6.12 -9.59
CA LEU A 65 -4.56 -5.86 -10.77
C LEU A 65 -3.71 -7.08 -11.18
N VAL A 66 -3.16 -7.82 -10.21
CA VAL A 66 -2.45 -9.08 -10.49
C VAL A 66 -3.36 -10.10 -11.16
N ARG A 67 -4.65 -10.13 -10.79
CA ARG A 67 -5.69 -10.95 -11.44
C ARG A 67 -6.23 -10.36 -12.74
N LYS A 68 -5.73 -9.21 -13.19
CA LYS A 68 -6.22 -8.45 -14.36
C LYS A 68 -7.67 -7.95 -14.20
N GLU A 69 -8.09 -7.69 -12.98
CA GLU A 69 -9.41 -7.15 -12.62
C GLU A 69 -9.36 -5.62 -12.39
N ARG A 70 -10.55 -5.00 -12.27
CA ARG A 70 -10.67 -3.58 -11.88
C ARG A 70 -10.33 -3.41 -10.40
N ARG A 71 -9.46 -2.45 -10.08
CA ARG A 71 -8.95 -2.25 -8.70
C ARG A 71 -9.89 -1.53 -7.74
N TYR A 72 -10.78 -0.66 -8.23
CA TYR A 72 -11.57 0.24 -7.37
C TYR A 72 -12.67 -0.46 -6.56
N PRO A 73 -13.47 -1.39 -7.12
CA PRO A 73 -14.49 -2.06 -6.31
C PRO A 73 -13.91 -2.82 -5.10
N PRO A 74 -12.81 -3.59 -5.22
CA PRO A 74 -12.16 -4.21 -4.05
C PRO A 74 -11.58 -3.23 -3.02
N MET A 75 -11.34 -1.98 -3.41
CA MET A 75 -10.93 -0.90 -2.51
C MET A 75 -12.11 -0.25 -1.78
N GLY A 76 -13.35 -0.66 -2.06
CA GLY A 76 -14.56 -0.02 -1.54
C GLY A 76 -14.94 1.26 -2.29
N LEU A 77 -14.42 1.45 -3.50
CA LEU A 77 -14.70 2.62 -4.34
C LEU A 77 -15.66 2.26 -5.48
N PRO A 78 -16.47 3.21 -5.99
CA PRO A 78 -17.31 2.99 -7.16
C PRO A 78 -16.52 2.52 -8.38
N GLU A 79 -17.18 1.76 -9.26
CA GLU A 79 -16.54 1.24 -10.48
C GLU A 79 -16.04 2.34 -11.42
N ASP A 80 -16.72 3.49 -11.42
CA ASP A 80 -16.43 4.70 -12.19
C ASP A 80 -15.52 5.71 -11.48
N ALA A 81 -14.96 5.36 -10.31
CA ALA A 81 -13.94 6.18 -9.67
C ALA A 81 -12.79 6.48 -10.65
N ALA A 82 -12.30 7.72 -10.65
CA ALA A 82 -11.46 8.35 -11.68
C ALA A 82 -10.38 7.43 -12.30
N PRO A 83 -10.03 7.61 -13.59
CA PRO A 83 -9.06 6.76 -14.28
C PRO A 83 -7.74 6.65 -13.51
N ASN A 84 -7.04 5.51 -13.64
CA ASN A 84 -5.80 5.15 -12.92
C ASN A 84 -4.61 6.15 -13.08
N THR A 85 -4.81 7.29 -13.73
CA THR A 85 -3.80 8.27 -14.10
C THR A 85 -3.52 9.32 -13.01
N VAL A 86 -4.39 9.52 -12.00
CA VAL A 86 -4.32 10.70 -11.11
C VAL A 86 -3.42 10.53 -9.87
N GLY A 87 -2.95 9.31 -9.58
CA GLY A 87 -2.24 9.01 -8.32
C GLY A 87 -0.77 9.41 -8.24
N ILE A 88 -0.08 9.62 -9.37
CA ILE A 88 1.37 9.89 -9.39
C ILE A 88 1.69 11.39 -9.51
N GLU A 89 0.77 12.20 -10.03
CA GLU A 89 1.02 13.62 -10.31
C GLU A 89 0.91 14.54 -9.08
N ARG A 90 0.40 14.06 -7.94
CA ARG A 90 0.22 14.87 -6.72
C ARG A 90 1.29 14.66 -5.64
N MET A 91 2.32 13.89 -5.95
CA MET A 91 3.43 13.61 -5.03
C MET A 91 4.70 14.28 -5.58
N ASN A 92 4.65 15.61 -5.67
CA ASN A 92 5.79 16.48 -5.97
C ASN A 92 5.58 17.85 -5.31
#